data_AF-A0A507DJL2-F1
#
_entry.id   AF-A0A507DJL2-F1
#
_cell.length_a   1.000
_cell.length_b   1.000
_cell.length_c   1.000
_cell.angle_alpha   90.00
_cell.angle_beta   90.00
_cell.angle_gamma   90.00
#
_symmetry.space_group_name_H-M   'P 1'
#
loop_
_entity.id
_entity.type
_entity.pdbx_description
1 polymer ?
#
loop_
_entity_poly.entity_id
_entity_poly.type
_entity_poly.pdbx_seq_one_letter_code
_entity_poly.pdbx_strand_id
1 'polypeptide(L)' 'MTRPDACEGIGHKFRMCVDQAGLWGRILGQCTDLKTEFESCMARELKRKRSESLEMARERKQRWKEINEAAGLPRPPY' A
#
# COMPACT_ATOMS: atom_id res chain seq x y z
N MET A 1 8.16 -5.15 -4.79
CA MET A 1 7.06 -4.17 -4.69
C MET A 1 7.57 -2.82 -5.16
N THR A 2 7.00 -2.27 -6.23
CA THR A 2 7.25 -0.89 -6.68
C THR A 2 6.71 0.07 -5.63
N ARG A 3 7.48 1.11 -5.28
CA ARG A 3 7.03 2.15 -4.33
C ARG A 3 5.81 2.87 -4.93
N PRO A 4 4.79 3.22 -4.12
CA PRO A 4 3.71 4.08 -4.60
C PRO A 4 4.28 5.46 -4.93
N ASP A 5 4.00 5.95 -6.14
CA ASP A 5 4.44 7.27 -6.64
C ASP A 5 4.07 8.41 -5.66
N ALA A 6 2.93 8.27 -4.97
CA ALA A 6 2.45 9.21 -3.97
C ALA A 6 3.44 9.44 -2.79
N CYS A 7 4.31 8.47 -2.48
CA CYS A 7 5.29 8.57 -1.41
C CYS A 7 6.72 8.82 -1.91
N GLU A 8 6.92 8.96 -3.22
CA GLU A 8 8.25 9.05 -3.82
C GLU A 8 8.98 10.33 -3.40
N GLY A 9 8.26 11.47 -3.31
CA GLY A 9 8.84 12.74 -2.88
C GLY A 9 9.39 12.73 -1.45
N ILE A 10 8.64 12.16 -0.49
CA ILE A 10 9.11 12.00 0.89
C ILE A 10 10.24 10.97 0.95
N GLY A 11 10.14 9.89 0.18
CA GLY A 11 11.20 8.89 0.06
C GLY A 11 12.53 9.46 -0.47
N HIS A 12 12.45 10.40 -1.41
CA HIS A 12 13.62 11.11 -1.94
C HIS A 12 14.26 12.00 -0.86
N LYS A 13 13.45 12.80 -0.13
CA LYS A 13 13.93 13.63 0.98
C LYS A 13 14.61 12.80 2.08
N PHE A 14 13.99 11.69 2.47
CA PHE A 14 14.56 10.78 3.46
C PHE A 14 15.90 10.21 2.98
N ARG A 15 15.98 9.77 1.71
CA ARG A 15 17.22 9.25 1.14
C ARG A 15 18.33 10.30 1.12
N MET A 16 18.03 11.52 0.67
CA MET A 16 18.99 12.62 0.69
C MET A 16 19.50 12.93 2.10
N CYS A 17 18.62 12.96 3.10
CA CYS A 17 19.01 13.16 4.49
C CYS A 17 19.97 12.05 4.94
N VAL A 18 19.63 10.79 4.67
CA VAL A 18 20.42 9.60 5.04
C VAL A 18 21.77 9.55 4.34
N ASP A 19 21.86 10.09 3.13
CA ASP A 19 23.11 10.19 2.36
C ASP A 19 24.00 11.35 2.86
N GLN A 20 23.42 12.49 3.24
CA GLN A 20 24.15 13.63 3.83
C GLN A 20 24.60 13.39 5.27
N ALA A 21 23.77 12.75 6.09
CA ALA A 21 24.01 12.52 7.52
C ALA A 21 25.15 11.51 7.80
N GLY A 22 25.53 10.71 6.79
CA GLY A 22 26.56 9.69 6.93
C GLY A 22 26.20 8.59 7.94
N LEU A 23 27.18 7.80 8.37
CA LEU A 23 26.96 6.68 9.30
C LEU A 23 26.52 7.17 10.70
N TRP A 24 27.14 8.24 11.19
CA TRP A 24 26.87 8.77 12.53
C TRP A 24 25.51 9.45 12.63
N GLY A 25 25.09 10.24 11.64
CA GLY A 25 23.77 10.86 11.66
C GLY A 25 22.63 9.85 11.49
N ARG A 26 22.87 8.68 10.86
CA ARG A 26 21.94 7.54 10.86
C ARG A 26 21.78 6.93 12.25
N ILE A 27 22.87 6.75 12.99
CA ILE A 27 22.86 6.17 14.35
C ILE A 27 22.22 7.15 15.34
N LEU A 28 22.51 8.44 15.22
CA LEU A 28 21.97 9.50 16.08
C LEU A 28 20.51 9.87 15.76
N GLY A 29 19.92 9.29 14.71
CA GLY A 29 18.53 9.52 14.37
C GLY A 29 18.22 10.90 13.76
N GLN A 30 19.18 11.54 13.09
CA GLN A 30 18.98 12.87 12.49
C GLN A 30 17.88 12.90 11.40
N CYS A 31 17.56 11.76 10.79
CA CYS A 31 16.55 11.64 9.74
C CYS A 31 15.28 10.91 10.21
N THR A 32 15.06 10.76 11.53
CA THR A 32 13.96 9.94 12.07
C THR A 32 12.57 10.51 11.73
N ASP A 33 12.44 11.84 11.68
CA ASP A 33 11.17 12.47 11.33
C ASP A 33 10.76 12.15 9.88
N LEU A 34 11.70 12.30 8.94
CA LEU A 34 11.50 11.94 7.53
C LEU A 34 11.23 10.45 7.35
N LYS A 35 11.87 9.60 8.16
CA LYS A 35 11.59 8.16 8.18
C LYS A 35 10.13 7.90 8.60
N THR A 36 9.70 8.52 9.68
CA THR A 36 8.34 8.36 10.23
C THR A 36 7.29 8.86 9.24
N GLU A 37 7.55 10.00 8.59
CA GLU A 37 6.67 10.55 7.55
C GLU A 37 6.58 9.61 6.33
N PHE A 38 7.72 9.05 5.91
CA PHE A 38 7.77 8.08 4.81
C PHE A 38 7.00 6.80 5.14
N GLU A 39 7.20 6.24 6.34
CA GLU A 39 6.52 5.04 6.81
C GLU A 39 5.00 5.27 6.93
N SER A 40 4.59 6.43 7.43
CA SER A 40 3.18 6.83 7.51
C SER A 40 2.53 6.94 6.13
N CYS A 41 3.22 7.56 5.17
CA CYS A 41 2.76 7.63 3.78
C CYS A 41 2.59 6.22 3.18
N MET A 42 3.60 5.36 3.32
CA MET A 42 3.58 3.99 2.83
C MET A 42 2.44 3.18 3.45
N ALA A 43 2.22 3.31 4.76
CA ALA A 43 1.15 2.63 5.48
C ALA A 43 -0.24 3.05 4.96
N ARG A 44 -0.44 4.35 4.69
CA ARG A 44 -1.69 4.87 4.10
C ARG A 44 -1.94 4.32 2.70
N GLU A 45 -0.93 4.35 1.83
CA GLU A 45 -1.06 3.85 0.45
C GLU A 45 -1.32 2.34 0.42
N LEU A 46 -0.64 1.57 1.27
CA LEU A 46 -0.89 0.14 1.39
C LEU A 46 -2.30 -0.15 1.91
N LYS A 47 -2.78 0.62 2.88
CA LYS A 47 -4.16 0.51 3.38
C LYS A 47 -5.17 0.81 2.27
N ARG A 48 -4.94 1.85 1.46
CA ARG A 48 -5.79 2.19 0.31
C ARG A 48 -5.82 1.09 -0.74
N LYS A 49 -4.65 0.58 -1.17
CA LYS A 49 -4.57 -0.53 -2.12
C LYS A 49 -5.25 -1.79 -1.59
N ARG A 50 -5.15 -2.05 -0.28
CA ARG A 50 -5.84 -3.18 0.35
C ARG A 50 -7.35 -3.01 0.31
N SER A 51 -7.89 -1.81 0.58
CA SER A 51 -9.34 -1.58 0.47
C SER A 51 -9.84 -1.71 -0.96
N GLU A 52 -9.13 -1.11 -1.93
CA GLU A 52 -9.46 -1.24 -3.37
C GLU A 52 -9.46 -2.71 -3.80
N SER A 53 -8.47 -3.50 -3.35
CA SER A 53 -8.39 -4.93 -3.66
C SER A 53 -9.54 -5.73 -3.05
N LEU A 54 -9.96 -5.39 -1.82
CA LEU A 54 -11.10 -6.04 -1.17
C LEU A 54 -12.42 -5.70 -1.85
N GLU A 55 -12.60 -4.45 -2.30
CA GLU A 55 -13.77 -4.04 -3.07
C GLU A 55 -13.83 -4.76 -4.41
N MET A 56 -12.73 -4.79 -5.18
CA MET A 56 -12.66 -5.57 -6.41
C MET A 56 -12.93 -7.06 -6.18
N ALA A 57 -12.46 -7.64 -5.08
CA ALA A 57 -12.74 -9.04 -4.74
C ALA A 57 -14.24 -9.27 -4.44
N ARG A 58 -14.89 -8.33 -3.74
CA ARG A 58 -16.34 -8.36 -3.48
C ARG A 58 -17.14 -8.26 -4.77
N GLU A 59 -16.79 -7.31 -5.64
CA GLU A 59 -17.44 -7.14 -6.95
C GLU A 59 -17.28 -8.38 -7.82
N ARG A 60 -16.08 -8.96 -7.89
CA ARG A 60 -15.83 -10.21 -8.62
C ARG A 60 -16.67 -11.36 -8.07
N LYS A 61 -16.76 -11.51 -6.74
CA LYS A 61 -17.60 -12.53 -6.10
C LYS A 61 -19.07 -12.32 -6.45
N GLN A 62 -19.55 -11.08 -6.44
CA GLN A 62 -20.93 -10.75 -6.77
C GLN A 62 -21.26 -11.04 -8.23
N ARG A 63 -20.43 -10.56 -9.18
CA ARG A 63 -20.59 -10.85 -10.62
C ARG A 63 -20.57 -12.35 -10.90
N TRP A 64 -19.67 -13.09 -10.25
CA TRP A 64 -19.60 -14.54 -10.41
C TRP A 64 -20.88 -15.24 -9.92
N LYS A 65 -21.49 -14.76 -8.82
CA LYS A 65 -22.80 -15.27 -8.35
C LYS A 65 -23.90 -14.99 -9.37
N GLU A 66 -23.97 -13.77 -9.90
CA GLU A 66 -24.98 -13.36 -10.88
C GLU A 66 -24.89 -14.19 -12.17
N ILE A 67 -23.67 -14.43 -12.66
CA ILE A 67 -23.44 -15.28 -13.86
C ILE A 67 -23.90 -16.71 -13.62
N ASN A 68 -23.58 -17.30 -12.47
CA ASN A 68 -23.98 -18.68 -12.17
C ASN A 68 -25.49 -18.84 -11.97
N GLU A 69 -26.13 -17.86 -11.33
CA GLU A 69 -27.58 -17.83 -11.18
C GLU A 69 -28.27 -17.69 -12.55
N ALA A 70 -27.78 -16.83 -13.42
CA ALA A 70 -28.27 -16.72 -14.79
C ALA A 70 -28.07 -18.01 -15.60
N ALA A 71 -27.02 -18.78 -15.31
CA ALA A 71 -26.74 -20.07 -15.94
C ALA A 71 -27.51 -21.25 -15.31
N GLY A 72 -28.34 -21.02 -14.29
CA GLY A 72 -29.09 -22.07 -13.58
C GLY A 72 -28.21 -23.02 -12.75
N LEU A 73 -26.95 -22.63 -12.48
CA LEU A 73 -26.01 -23.43 -11.69
C LEU A 73 -26.23 -23.20 -10.18
N PRO A 74 -26.09 -24.24 -9.34
CA PRO A 74 -26.26 -24.09 -7.91
C PRO A 74 -25.21 -23.13 -7.34
N ARG A 75 -25.65 -22.23 -6.45
CA ARG A 75 -24.74 -21.34 -5.71
C ARG A 75 -23.78 -22.21 -4.88
N PRO A 76 -22.47 -21.88 -4.84
CA PRO A 76 -21.51 -22.68 -4.09
C PRO A 76 -21.85 -22.64 -2.59
N PRO A 77 -21.56 -23.72 -1.85
CA PRO A 77 -21.57 -23.66 -0.40
C PRO A 77 -20.47 -22.69 0.05
N TYR A 78 -20.82 -21.92 1.08
CA TYR A 78 -20.08 -20.78 1.64
C TYR A 78 -18.57 -20.94 1.73
#